data_AF-A0A103QU86-F1
#
_entry.id   AF-A0A103QU86-F1
#
_cell.length_a   1.000
_cell.length_b   1.000
_cell.length_c   1.000
_cell.angle_alpha   90.00
_cell.angle_beta   90.00
_cell.angle_gamma   90.00
#
_symmetry.space_group_name_H-M   'P 1'
#
loop_
_entity.id
_entity.type
_entity.pdbx_description
1 polymer ?
#
loop_
_entity_poly.entity_id
_entity_poly.type
_entity_poly.pdbx_seq_one_letter_code
_entity_poly.pdbx_strand_id
1 'polypeptide(L)'
;MTVDESNQVEELLGEWYDWQAGYVPGLGYGRVDPTCRGFSESDRAVTADERAEEADRKAAKRRAEQVDLCVDALAWQERAAIQRHMKAKAIGTMNGTCGAQVWSNPRAFLGQDAHMLYQQAKRALCALLRRRGVFKDVG
;
A
#
# COMPACT_ATOMS: atom_id res chain seq x y z
N MET A 1 2.21 20.10 6.02
CA MET A 1 1.40 18.88 6.15
C MET A 1 0.99 18.79 7.60
N THR A 2 -0.30 18.64 7.86
CA THR A 2 -0.82 18.49 9.22
C THR A 2 -0.49 17.10 9.78
N VAL A 3 -0.63 16.91 11.09
CA VAL A 3 -0.47 15.59 11.71
C VAL A 3 -1.50 14.60 11.18
N ASP A 4 -2.74 15.06 10.97
CA ASP A 4 -3.81 14.24 10.41
C ASP A 4 -3.49 13.77 8.98
N GLU A 5 -3.13 14.70 8.09
CA GLU A 5 -2.73 14.36 6.72
C GLU A 5 -1.53 13.40 6.70
N SER A 6 -0.59 13.62 7.61
CA SER A 6 0.56 12.74 7.77
C SER A 6 0.13 11.33 8.15
N ASN A 7 -0.84 11.16 9.05
CA ASN A 7 -1.34 9.86 9.47
C ASN A 7 -2.15 9.19 8.36
N GLN A 8 -3.01 9.93 7.65
CA GLN A 8 -3.76 9.39 6.51
C GLN A 8 -2.83 8.89 5.40
N VAL A 9 -1.75 9.62 5.10
CA VAL A 9 -0.74 9.14 4.14
C VAL A 9 -0.04 7.86 4.63
N GLU A 10 0.24 7.71 5.92
CA GLU A 10 0.82 6.47 6.47
C GLU A 10 -0.12 5.28 6.38
N GLU A 11 -1.41 5.50 6.61
CA GLU A 11 -2.45 4.47 6.49
C GLU A 11 -2.54 3.99 5.04
N LEU A 12 -2.65 4.93 4.09
CA LEU A 12 -2.70 4.63 2.66
C LEU A 12 -1.44 3.94 2.16
N LEU A 13 -0.26 4.36 2.63
CA LEU A 13 1.00 3.70 2.30
C LEU A 13 1.08 2.29 2.89
N GLY A 14 0.54 2.06 4.09
CA GLY A 14 0.42 0.72 4.68
C GLY A 14 -0.43 -0.20 3.82
N GLU A 15 -1.66 0.23 3.51
CA GLU A 15 -2.60 -0.52 2.66
C GLU A 15 -2.00 -0.83 1.28
N TRP A 16 -1.38 0.17 0.64
CA TRP A 16 -0.71 -0.02 -0.65
C TRP A 16 0.50 -0.97 -0.58
N TYR A 17 1.32 -0.88 0.46
CA TYR A 17 2.51 -1.72 0.60
C TYR A 17 2.12 -3.19 0.86
N ASP A 18 1.09 -3.43 1.67
CA ASP A 18 0.54 -4.77 1.90
C ASP A 18 -0.09 -5.33 0.62
N TRP A 19 -0.81 -4.49 -0.13
CA TRP A 19 -1.35 -4.85 -1.45
C TRP A 19 -0.25 -5.22 -2.46
N GLN A 20 0.86 -4.45 -2.51
CA GLN A 20 2.01 -4.77 -3.36
C GLN A 20 2.71 -6.07 -2.93
N ALA A 21 2.86 -6.30 -1.62
CA ALA A 21 3.47 -7.52 -1.10
C ALA A 21 2.61 -8.77 -1.39
N GLY A 22 1.29 -8.60 -1.45
CA GLY A 22 0.34 -9.63 -1.88
C GLY A 22 0.26 -9.86 -3.39
N TYR A 23 0.94 -9.03 -4.21
CA TYR A 23 1.00 -9.24 -5.65
C TYR A 23 1.80 -10.50 -5.98
N VAL A 24 1.10 -11.60 -6.24
CA VAL A 24 1.65 -12.80 -6.85
C VAL A 24 1.55 -12.61 -8.37
N PRO A 25 2.67 -12.47 -9.11
CA PRO A 25 2.63 -12.48 -10.56
C PRO A 25 1.92 -13.76 -11.00
N GLY A 26 0.86 -13.65 -11.80
CA GLY A 26 0.16 -14.80 -12.35
C GLY A 26 1.06 -15.57 -13.30
N LEU A 27 1.93 -16.44 -12.77
CA LEU A 27 2.86 -17.30 -13.51
C LEU A 27 2.12 -18.48 -14.19
N GLY A 28 0.99 -18.19 -14.84
CA GLY A 28 0.19 -19.16 -15.56
C GLY A 28 -1.29 -18.83 -15.50
N TYR A 29 -1.79 -18.12 -16.51
CA TYR A 29 -3.21 -18.18 -16.84
C TYR A 29 -3.35 -18.91 -18.17
N GLY A 30 -3.87 -20.14 -18.10
CA GLY A 30 -4.38 -20.86 -19.26
C GLY A 30 -5.43 -20.03 -20.00
N ARG A 31 -5.60 -20.32 -21.30
CA ARG A 31 -6.53 -19.67 -22.22
C ARG A 31 -7.99 -19.81 -21.73
N VAL A 32 -8.41 -18.95 -20.82
CA VAL A 32 -9.81 -18.82 -20.40
C VAL A 32 -10.28 -17.43 -20.75
N ASP A 33 -11.43 -17.38 -21.40
CA ASP A 33 -12.11 -16.16 -21.80
C ASP A 33 -12.36 -15.23 -20.59
N PRO A 34 -12.10 -13.91 -20.70
CA PRO A 34 -12.32 -12.95 -19.62
C PRO A 34 -13.75 -12.93 -19.06
N THR A 35 -14.77 -13.28 -19.86
CA THR A 35 -16.17 -13.29 -19.43
C THR A 35 -16.57 -14.52 -18.60
N CYS A 36 -15.77 -15.59 -18.64
CA CYS A 36 -15.96 -16.78 -17.79
C CYS A 36 -14.96 -16.83 -16.62
N ARG A 37 -14.07 -15.84 -16.52
CA ARG A 37 -13.02 -15.79 -15.49
C ARG A 37 -13.63 -15.44 -14.13
N GLY A 38 -13.76 -16.43 -13.26
CA GLY A 38 -14.25 -16.26 -11.88
C GLY A 38 -15.74 -16.52 -11.68
N PHE A 39 -16.46 -17.02 -12.69
CA PHE A 39 -17.83 -17.49 -12.52
C PHE A 39 -17.81 -18.85 -11.82
N SER A 40 -18.33 -18.92 -10.59
CA SER A 40 -18.63 -20.19 -9.91
C SER A 40 -20.13 -20.28 -9.64
N GLU A 41 -20.74 -21.46 -9.81
CA GLU A 41 -22.16 -21.68 -9.49
C GLU A 41 -22.51 -21.43 -8.01
N SER A 42 -21.50 -21.29 -7.13
CA SER A 42 -21.66 -20.89 -5.73
C SER A 42 -22.02 -19.42 -5.53
N ASP A 43 -21.92 -18.57 -6.56
CA ASP A 43 -22.25 -17.14 -6.49
C ASP A 43 -23.76 -16.88 -6.27
N ARG A 44 -24.59 -17.94 -6.37
CA ARG A 44 -26.04 -17.88 -6.12
C ARG A 44 -26.41 -17.84 -4.63
N ALA A 45 -25.46 -18.13 -3.74
CA ALA A 45 -25.67 -18.23 -2.29
C ALA A 45 -24.80 -17.25 -1.47
N VAL A 46 -24.28 -16.19 -2.11
CA VAL A 46 -23.47 -15.19 -1.40
C VAL A 46 -24.33 -14.41 -0.41
N THR A 47 -24.04 -14.62 0.87
CA THR A 47 -24.67 -13.93 1.98
C THR A 47 -24.44 -12.42 1.87
N ALA A 48 -25.25 -11.62 2.56
CA ALA A 48 -25.05 -10.17 2.58
C ALA A 48 -23.66 -9.79 3.11
N ASP A 49 -23.12 -10.59 4.04
CA ASP A 49 -21.82 -10.40 4.67
C ASP A 49 -20.68 -10.63 3.67
N GLU A 50 -20.67 -11.77 2.97
CA GLU A 50 -19.67 -12.07 1.92
C GLU A 50 -19.70 -11.04 0.78
N ARG A 51 -20.88 -10.48 0.45
CA ARG A 51 -21.00 -9.39 -0.53
C ARG A 51 -20.39 -8.09 -0.03
N ALA A 52 -20.52 -7.77 1.26
CA ALA A 52 -19.91 -6.60 1.87
C ALA A 52 -18.39 -6.74 1.90
N GLU A 53 -17.87 -7.89 2.32
CA GLU A 53 -16.43 -8.18 2.32
C GLU A 53 -15.80 -8.10 0.92
N GLU A 54 -16.49 -8.59 -0.11
CA GLU A 54 -16.04 -8.48 -1.50
C GLU A 54 -16.05 -7.02 -1.98
N ALA A 55 -17.04 -6.22 -1.57
CA ALA A 55 -17.09 -4.80 -1.89
C ALA A 55 -15.93 -4.03 -1.23
N ASP A 56 -15.64 -4.33 0.04
CA ASP A 56 -14.54 -3.72 0.79
C ASP A 56 -13.17 -4.09 0.19
N ARG A 57 -12.97 -5.37 -0.19
CA ARG A 57 -11.74 -5.80 -0.89
C ARG A 57 -11.57 -5.08 -2.22
N LYS A 58 -12.64 -4.90 -3.00
CA LYS A 58 -12.60 -4.14 -4.27
C LYS A 58 -12.29 -2.67 -4.03
N ALA A 59 -12.88 -2.05 -2.99
CA ALA A 59 -12.61 -0.67 -2.64
C ALA A 59 -11.15 -0.47 -2.20
N ALA A 60 -10.62 -1.37 -1.37
CA ALA A 60 -9.23 -1.38 -0.94
C ALA A 60 -8.26 -1.51 -2.11
N LYS A 61 -8.52 -2.47 -3.01
CA LYS A 61 -7.74 -2.63 -4.24
C LYS A 61 -7.73 -1.35 -5.08
N ARG A 62 -8.88 -0.72 -5.31
CA ARG A 62 -8.97 0.53 -6.07
C ARG A 62 -8.18 1.67 -5.40
N ARG A 63 -8.23 1.78 -4.07
CA ARG A 63 -7.42 2.77 -3.33
C ARG A 63 -5.93 2.50 -3.50
N ALA A 64 -5.50 1.25 -3.32
CA ALA A 64 -4.11 0.86 -3.50
C ALA A 64 -3.62 1.17 -4.92
N GLU A 65 -4.41 0.89 -5.96
CA GLU A 65 -4.10 1.26 -7.35
C GLU A 65 -3.95 2.78 -7.54
N GLN A 66 -4.78 3.61 -6.89
CA GLN A 66 -4.63 5.07 -6.95
C GLN A 66 -3.36 5.55 -6.25
N VAL A 67 -3.00 4.94 -5.12
CA VAL A 67 -1.76 5.23 -4.40
C VAL A 67 -0.56 4.82 -5.25
N ASP A 68 -0.62 3.67 -5.90
CA ASP A 68 0.42 3.15 -6.80
C ASP A 68 0.73 4.13 -7.93
N LEU A 69 -0.31 4.65 -8.61
CA LEU A 69 -0.16 5.68 -9.64
C LEU A 69 0.46 6.98 -9.09
N CYS A 70 0.17 7.35 -7.85
CA CYS A 70 0.76 8.53 -7.23
C CYS A 70 2.23 8.30 -6.86
N VAL A 71 2.57 7.13 -6.34
CA VAL A 71 3.96 6.73 -6.07
C VAL A 71 4.74 6.66 -7.38
N ASP A 72 4.17 6.11 -8.44
CA ASP A 72 4.81 6.02 -9.76
C ASP A 72 5.19 7.38 -10.36
N ALA A 73 4.39 8.40 -10.08
CA ALA A 73 4.61 9.77 -10.54
C ALA A 73 5.69 10.54 -9.75
N LEU A 74 6.19 10.00 -8.64
CA LEU A 74 7.25 10.62 -7.84
C LEU A 74 8.63 10.45 -8.52
N ALA A 75 9.58 11.30 -8.13
CA ALA A 75 10.97 11.12 -8.53
C ALA A 75 11.51 9.78 -8.02
N TRP A 76 12.45 9.15 -8.74
CA TRP A 76 12.94 7.82 -8.40
C TRP A 76 13.54 7.76 -6.97
N GLN A 77 14.18 8.84 -6.51
CA GLN A 77 14.71 8.94 -5.14
C GLN A 77 13.59 8.93 -4.09
N GLU A 78 12.50 9.65 -4.36
CA GLU A 78 11.34 9.74 -3.46
C GLU A 78 10.61 8.38 -3.39
N ARG A 79 10.47 7.68 -4.53
CA ARG A 79 9.95 6.32 -4.59
C ARG A 79 10.79 5.35 -3.76
N ALA A 80 12.12 5.41 -3.93
CA ALA A 80 13.04 4.59 -3.17
C ALA A 80 12.98 4.87 -1.66
N ALA A 81 12.79 6.14 -1.27
CA ALA A 81 12.62 6.54 0.11
C ALA A 81 11.36 5.95 0.75
N ILE A 82 10.22 6.00 0.05
CA ILE A 82 8.96 5.40 0.50
C ILE A 82 9.13 3.88 0.66
N GLN A 83 9.62 3.19 -0.38
CA GLN A 83 9.83 1.74 -0.35
C GLN A 83 10.76 1.32 0.80
N ARG A 84 11.86 2.05 1.01
CA ARG A 84 12.79 1.80 2.12
C ARG A 84 12.12 1.99 3.48
N HIS A 85 11.34 3.06 3.64
CA HIS A 85 10.63 3.33 4.89
C HIS A 85 9.61 2.23 5.21
N MET A 86 8.78 1.87 4.24
CA MET A 86 7.75 0.83 4.41
C MET A 86 8.37 -0.53 4.74
N LYS A 87 9.46 -0.90 4.05
CA LYS A 87 10.20 -2.12 4.36
C LYS A 87 10.80 -2.11 5.77
N ALA A 88 11.37 -0.98 6.19
CA ALA A 88 11.92 -0.84 7.54
C ALA A 88 10.83 -0.95 8.62
N LYS A 89 9.66 -0.34 8.38
CA LYS A 89 8.47 -0.44 9.24
C LYS A 89 7.99 -1.88 9.38
N ALA A 90 7.82 -2.59 8.26
CA ALA A 90 7.41 -4.00 8.24
C ALA A 90 8.39 -4.90 9.01
N ILE A 91 9.70 -4.73 8.78
CA ILE A 91 10.75 -5.44 9.53
C ILE A 91 10.69 -5.12 11.03
N GLY A 92 10.45 -3.86 11.39
CA GLY A 92 10.27 -3.43 12.77
C GLY A 92 9.11 -4.16 13.45
N THR A 93 7.96 -4.25 12.77
CA THR A 93 6.81 -5.01 13.26
C THR A 93 7.13 -6.49 13.42
N MET A 94 7.78 -7.12 12.44
CA MET A 94 8.18 -8.54 12.51
C MET A 94 9.13 -8.81 13.70
N ASN A 95 10.18 -8.00 13.86
CA ASN A 95 11.09 -8.11 14.99
C ASN A 95 10.36 -7.92 16.33
N GLY A 96 9.43 -6.96 16.39
CA GLY A 96 8.58 -6.74 17.57
C GLY A 96 7.74 -7.96 17.92
N THR A 97 7.10 -8.59 16.93
CA THR A 97 6.32 -9.83 17.13
C THR A 97 7.19 -11.01 17.56
N CYS A 98 8.43 -11.10 17.07
CA CYS A 98 9.38 -12.13 17.46
C CYS A 98 10.09 -11.84 18.80
N GLY A 99 9.95 -10.62 19.36
CA GLY A 99 10.69 -10.18 20.53
C GLY A 99 12.21 -10.11 20.34
N ALA A 100 12.69 -10.10 19.09
CA ALA A 100 14.11 -10.19 18.75
C ALA A 100 14.44 -9.40 17.48
N GLN A 101 15.66 -8.83 17.41
CA GLN A 101 16.16 -8.09 16.25
C GLN A 101 16.77 -9.02 15.18
N VAL A 102 15.98 -9.98 14.70
CA VAL A 102 16.43 -10.99 13.74
C VAL A 102 16.77 -10.36 12.39
N TRP A 103 15.93 -9.43 11.92
CA TRP A 103 16.13 -8.73 10.66
C TRP A 103 16.62 -7.32 10.93
N SER A 104 17.89 -7.05 10.64
CA SER A 104 18.47 -5.71 10.81
C SER A 104 19.25 -5.30 9.56
N ASN A 105 19.33 -3.98 9.33
CA ASN A 105 20.16 -3.42 8.28
C ASN A 105 21.33 -2.66 8.91
N PRO A 106 22.55 -3.23 8.96
CA PRO A 106 23.71 -2.56 9.54
C PRO A 106 24.11 -1.28 8.78
N ARG A 107 23.66 -1.11 7.54
CA ARG A 107 23.88 0.09 6.71
C ARG A 107 22.81 1.18 6.92
N ALA A 108 21.96 1.05 7.93
CA ALA A 108 20.92 2.04 8.24
C ALA A 108 21.48 3.36 8.82
N PHE A 109 22.75 3.40 9.23
CA PHE A 109 23.40 4.56 9.87
C PHE A 109 23.50 5.83 9.02
N LEU A 110 23.13 5.81 7.74
CA LEU A 110 22.99 6.99 6.86
C LEU A 110 21.65 7.74 7.11
N GLY A 111 21.25 7.87 8.39
CA GLY A 111 19.86 8.03 8.81
C GLY A 111 19.23 9.40 8.62
N GLN A 112 20.00 10.50 8.67
CA GLN A 112 19.44 11.85 8.58
C GLN A 112 18.97 12.16 7.16
N ASP A 113 19.79 11.89 6.16
CA ASP A 113 19.43 12.13 4.75
C ASP A 113 18.24 11.26 4.31
N ALA A 114 18.19 10.01 4.80
CA ALA A 114 17.08 9.10 4.50
C ALA A 114 15.75 9.58 5.09
N HIS A 115 15.75 10.10 6.32
CA HIS A 115 14.54 10.63 6.93
C HIS A 115 14.05 11.90 6.24
N MET A 116 14.96 12.83 5.89
CA MET A 116 14.59 14.04 5.16
C MET A 116 14.00 13.71 3.78
N LEU A 117 14.61 12.78 3.05
CA LEU A 117 14.13 12.32 1.75
C LEU A 117 12.74 11.68 1.86
N TYR A 118 12.50 10.88 2.90
CA TYR A 118 11.18 10.32 3.17
C TYR A 118 10.14 11.42 3.46
N GLN A 119 10.47 12.41 4.29
CA GLN A 119 9.56 13.52 4.58
C GLN A 119 9.24 14.37 3.34
N GLN A 120 10.22 14.57 2.46
CA GLN A 120 10.01 15.20 1.16
C GLN A 120 9.06 14.37 0.30
N ALA A 121 9.37 13.08 0.12
CA ALA A 121 8.56 12.15 -0.67
C ALA A 121 7.10 12.11 -0.17
N LYS A 122 6.91 12.10 1.16
CA LYS A 122 5.60 12.11 1.80
C LYS A 122 4.81 13.38 1.50
N ARG A 123 5.46 14.55 1.48
CA ARG A 123 4.82 15.82 1.09
C ARG A 123 4.43 15.85 -0.38
N ALA A 124 5.31 15.35 -1.26
CA ALA A 124 5.03 15.24 -2.69
C ALA A 124 3.84 14.30 -2.95
N LEU A 125 3.85 13.12 -2.30
CA LEU A 125 2.77 12.15 -2.37
C LEU A 125 1.44 12.74 -1.85
N CYS A 126 1.47 13.43 -0.71
CA CYS A 126 0.31 14.09 -0.13
C CYS A 126 -0.35 15.06 -1.14
N ALA A 127 0.46 15.84 -1.88
CA ALA A 127 -0.05 16.75 -2.90
C ALA A 127 -0.75 16.01 -4.06
N LEU A 128 -0.22 14.86 -4.49
CA LEU A 128 -0.82 14.04 -5.55
C LEU A 128 -2.13 13.38 -5.09
N LEU A 129 -2.14 12.82 -3.88
CA LEU A 129 -3.31 12.18 -3.29
C LEU A 129 -4.47 13.18 -3.09
N ARG A 130 -4.16 14.44 -2.72
CA ARG A 130 -5.18 15.50 -2.59
C ARG A 130 -5.84 15.79 -3.93
N ARG A 131 -5.05 15.91 -4.99
CA ARG A 131 -5.58 16.15 -6.35
C ARG A 131 -6.49 15.03 -6.84
N ARG A 132 -6.29 13.80 -6.34
CA ARG A 132 -7.10 12.63 -6.71
C ARG A 132 -8.28 12.35 -5.77
N GLY A 133 -8.47 13.14 -4.72
CA GLY A 133 -9.58 12.97 -3.77
C GLY A 133 -9.52 11.65 -2.99
N VAL A 134 -8.32 11.13 -2.71
CA VAL A 134 -8.14 9.84 -2.01
C VAL A 134 -8.18 9.99 -0.48
N PHE A 135 -8.10 11.23 0.03
CA PHE A 135 -8.24 11.50 1.46
C PHE A 135 -9.68 11.22 1.92
N LYS A 136 -9.82 10.70 3.14
CA LYS A 136 -11.14 10.63 3.78
C LYS A 136 -11.51 12.07 4.17
N ASP A 137 -12.68 12.54 3.74
CA ASP A 137 -13.18 13.84 4.19
C ASP A 137 -13.32 13.79 5.72
N VAL A 138 -12.71 14.75 6.40
CA VAL A 138 -12.94 14.98 7.82
C VAL A 138 -14.27 15.73 7.92
N GLY A 139 -15.36 14.98 7.92
CA GLY A 139 -16.71 15.45 8.22
C GLY A 139 -16.96 15.56 9.71
#